data_AF-A0A9D8J1A4-F1
#
_entry.id   AF-A0A9D8J1A4-F1
#
_cell.length_a   1.000
_cell.length_b   1.000
_cell.length_c   1.000
_cell.angle_alpha   90.00
_cell.angle_beta   90.00
_cell.angle_gamma   90.00
#
_symmetry.space_group_name_H-M   'P 1'
#
loop_
_entity.id
_entity.type
_entity.pdbx_description
1 polymer ?
#
loop_
_entity_poly.entity_id
_entity_poly.type
_entity_poly.pdbx_seq_one_letter_code
_entity_poly.pdbx_strand_id
1 'polypeptide(L)'
;MPLFLSMLLTAGCALWYFKTAERKHLPGIQWAIAGAIAYQVPAWAWMFLVSRPYMGSLRATSERTGVSSFLIGHSWIVVGAVCAVLVYQFFLLRSKATA
;
A
#
# COMPACT_ATOMS: atom_id res chain seq x y z
N MET A 1 8.54 5.33 14.33
CA MET A 1 7.07 5.45 14.33
C MET A 1 6.36 5.15 12.99
N PRO A 2 6.95 5.24 11.77
CA PRO A 2 6.19 4.98 10.52
C PRO A 2 5.88 3.50 10.26
N LEU A 3 6.63 2.57 10.85
CA LEU A 3 6.39 1.12 10.73
C LEU A 3 5.08 0.68 11.40
N PHE A 4 4.69 1.31 12.51
CA PHE A 4 3.40 1.01 13.15
C PHE A 4 2.23 1.44 12.27
N LEU A 5 2.33 2.62 11.65
CA LEU A 5 1.31 3.08 10.71
C LEU A 5 1.24 2.15 9.48
N SER A 6 2.39 1.69 8.97
CA SER A 6 2.43 0.72 7.87
C SER A 6 1.72 -0.59 8.24
N MET A 7 2.00 -1.14 9.42
CA MET A 7 1.39 -2.37 9.91
C MET A 7 -0.12 -2.24 10.07
N LEU A 8 -0.60 -1.12 10.62
CA LEU A 8 -2.03 -0.84 10.74
C LEU A 8 -2.71 -0.72 9.38
N LEU A 9 -2.08 -0.05 8.41
CA LEU A 9 -2.63 0.10 7.05
C LEU A 9 -2.65 -1.23 6.29
N THR A 10 -1.61 -2.05 6.45
CA THR A 10 -1.56 -3.40 5.87
C THR A 10 -2.64 -4.29 6.47
N ALA A 11 -2.79 -4.28 7.80
CA ALA A 11 -3.86 -5.02 8.47
C ALA A 11 -5.25 -4.51 8.04
N GLY A 12 -5.42 -3.19 7.89
CA GLY A 12 -6.64 -2.57 7.37
C GLY A 12 -6.98 -3.03 5.95
N CYS A 13 -6.00 -3.05 5.05
CA CYS A 13 -6.18 -3.56 3.69
C CYS A 13 -6.51 -5.06 3.68
N ALA A 14 -5.83 -5.86 4.50
CA ALA A 14 -6.09 -7.29 4.64
C ALA A 14 -7.52 -7.56 5.12
N LEU A 15 -7.98 -6.84 6.15
CA LEU A 15 -9.35 -6.95 6.68
C LEU A 15 -10.40 -6.49 5.67
N TRP A 16 -10.11 -5.43 4.91
CA TRP A 16 -11.01 -4.93 3.88
C TRP A 16 -11.19 -5.96 2.75
N TYR A 17 -10.09 -6.57 2.31
CA TYR A 17 -10.11 -7.63 1.31
C TYR A 17 -10.80 -8.89 1.83
N PHE A 18 -10.50 -9.29 3.06
CA PHE A 18 -11.13 -10.44 3.74
C PHE A 18 -12.66 -10.29 3.76
N LYS A 19 -13.17 -9.19 4.31
CA LYS A 19 -14.61 -8.95 4.42
C LYS A 19 -15.29 -8.86 3.05
N THR A 20 -14.61 -8.32 2.05
CA THR A 20 -15.16 -8.24 0.69
C THR A 20 -15.20 -9.61 0.04
N ALA A 21 -14.17 -10.43 0.22
CA ALA A 21 -14.12 -11.79 -0.29
C ALA A 21 -15.18 -12.69 0.36
N GLU A 22 -15.38 -12.61 1.68
CA GLU A 22 -16.44 -13.35 2.38
C GLU A 22 -17.83 -13.00 1.84
N ARG A 23 -18.12 -11.71 1.63
CA ARG A 23 -19.39 -11.25 1.03
C ARG A 23 -19.62 -11.79 -0.39
N LYS A 24 -18.55 -12.16 -1.08
CA LYS A 24 -18.57 -12.72 -2.43
C LYS A 24 -18.45 -14.24 -2.46
N HIS A 25 -18.48 -14.91 -1.29
CA HIS A 25 -18.25 -16.35 -1.17
C HIS A 25 -16.93 -16.83 -1.80
N LEU A 26 -15.89 -15.99 -1.71
CA LEU A 26 -14.54 -16.26 -2.18
C LEU A 26 -13.67 -16.75 -0.99
N PRO A 27 -12.51 -17.38 -1.25
CA PRO A 27 -11.57 -17.76 -0.20
C PRO A 27 -11.02 -16.52 0.53
N GLY A 28 -11.64 -16.17 1.65
CA GLY A 28 -11.38 -14.92 2.38
C GLY A 28 -9.93 -14.76 2.83
N ILE A 29 -9.32 -15.82 3.35
CA ILE A 29 -7.92 -15.80 3.82
C ILE A 29 -6.95 -15.53 2.67
N GLN A 30 -7.15 -16.16 1.50
CA GLN A 30 -6.29 -15.95 0.33
C GLN A 30 -6.37 -14.51 -0.16
N TRP A 31 -7.57 -13.93 -0.19
CA TRP A 31 -7.76 -12.52 -0.55
C TRP A 31 -7.24 -11.55 0.51
N ALA A 32 -7.30 -11.89 1.80
CA ALA A 32 -6.68 -11.10 2.85
C ALA A 32 -5.16 -10.98 2.65
N ILE A 33 -4.50 -12.11 2.35
CA ILE A 33 -3.07 -12.14 2.02
C ILE A 33 -2.80 -11.33 0.74
N ALA A 34 -3.63 -11.49 -0.29
CA ALA A 34 -3.51 -10.70 -1.52
C ALA A 34 -3.62 -9.20 -1.26
N GLY A 35 -4.54 -8.76 -0.40
CA GLY A 35 -4.68 -7.36 0.01
C GLY A 35 -3.48 -6.82 0.78
N ALA A 36 -2.92 -7.61 1.69
CA ALA A 36 -1.69 -7.26 2.40
C ALA A 36 -0.51 -7.08 1.43
N ILE A 37 -0.35 -8.00 0.48
CA ILE A 37 0.71 -7.95 -0.54
C ILE A 37 0.51 -6.77 -1.48
N ALA A 38 -0.73 -6.55 -1.97
CA ALA A 38 -1.08 -5.48 -2.90
C ALA A 38 -0.79 -4.08 -2.34
N TYR A 39 -0.88 -3.91 -1.01
CA TYR A 39 -0.45 -2.68 -0.34
C TYR A 39 1.06 -2.67 -0.06
N GLN A 40 1.59 -3.71 0.59
CA GLN A 40 2.90 -3.67 1.21
C GLN A 40 4.06 -3.75 0.22
N VAL A 41 3.92 -4.54 -0.86
CA VAL A 41 4.99 -4.71 -1.86
C VAL A 41 5.21 -3.43 -2.67
N PRO A 42 4.18 -2.78 -3.26
CA PRO A 42 4.37 -1.53 -3.99
C PRO A 42 4.81 -0.38 -3.08
N ALA A 43 4.30 -0.34 -1.84
CA ALA A 43 4.75 0.58 -0.81
C ALA A 43 6.27 0.48 -0.57
N TRP A 44 6.79 -0.73 -0.34
CA TRP A 44 8.23 -0.93 -0.16
C TRP A 44 9.02 -0.63 -1.42
N ALA A 45 8.55 -1.07 -2.59
CA ALA A 45 9.21 -0.78 -3.86
C ALA A 45 9.38 0.73 -4.05
N TRP A 46 8.32 1.53 -3.82
CA TRP A 46 8.40 2.98 -3.92
C TRP A 46 9.32 3.60 -2.87
N MET A 47 9.26 3.11 -1.62
CA MET A 47 10.12 3.60 -0.54
C MET A 47 11.60 3.42 -0.89
N PHE A 48 12.00 2.23 -1.34
CA PHE A 48 13.41 1.90 -1.60
C PHE A 48 13.92 2.51 -2.92
N LEU A 49 13.10 2.50 -3.97
CA LEU A 49 13.53 2.91 -5.31
C LEU A 49 13.33 4.41 -5.58
N VAL A 50 12.40 5.07 -4.89
CA VAL A 50 12.04 6.47 -5.17
C VAL A 50 12.24 7.34 -3.95
N SER A 51 11.49 7.11 -2.86
CA SER A 51 11.48 8.04 -1.72
C SER A 51 12.86 8.19 -1.06
N ARG A 52 13.55 7.07 -0.79
CA ARG A 52 14.88 7.09 -0.15
C ARG A 52 15.97 7.74 -1.02
N PRO A 53 16.18 7.36 -2.29
CA PRO A 53 17.19 8.00 -3.12
C PRO A 53 16.89 9.47 -3.37
N TYR A 54 15.62 9.83 -3.60
CA TYR A 54 15.22 11.22 -3.79
C TYR A 54 15.51 12.07 -2.55
N MET A 55 15.20 11.57 -1.35
CA MET A 55 15.57 12.25 -0.11
C MET A 55 17.09 12.38 0.09
N GLY A 56 17.88 11.41 -0.36
CA GLY A 56 19.34 11.50 -0.33
C GLY A 56 19.87 12.66 -1.18
N SER A 57 19.28 12.87 -2.36
CA SER A 57 19.65 13.98 -3.26
C SER A 57 19.22 15.36 -2.74
N LEU A 58 18.08 15.45 -2.05
CA LEU A 58 17.57 16.71 -1.51
C LEU A 58 18.39 17.25 -0.32
N ARG A 59 19.01 16.37 0.47
CA ARG A 59 19.84 16.78 1.62
C ARG A 59 21.09 17.59 1.21
N ALA A 60 21.51 17.50 -0.05
CA ALA A 60 22.62 18.31 -0.58
C ALA A 60 22.21 19.76 -0.91
N THR A 61 20.90 20.07 -0.93
CA THR A 61 20.37 21.38 -1.34
C THR A 61 19.61 22.00 -0.16
N SER A 62 20.33 22.74 0.69
CA SER A 62 19.98 23.10 2.07
C SER A 62 18.72 23.96 2.30
N GLU A 63 18.00 24.45 1.30
CA GLU A 63 17.23 25.70 1.50
C GLU A 63 15.69 25.68 1.49
N ARG A 64 14.94 24.62 1.10
CA ARG A 64 13.45 24.76 1.03
C ARG A 64 12.58 23.50 1.22
N THR A 65 12.89 22.55 2.11
CA THR A 65 12.25 21.21 1.99
C THR A 65 11.66 20.56 3.24
N GLY A 66 11.11 21.31 4.21
CA GLY A 66 10.39 20.70 5.34
C GLY A 66 9.16 19.89 4.91
N VAL A 67 8.23 20.51 4.18
CA VAL A 67 6.96 19.88 3.75
C VAL A 67 7.17 18.91 2.59
N SER A 68 7.98 19.28 1.60
CA SER A 68 8.28 18.42 0.44
C SER A 68 9.05 17.16 0.83
N SER A 69 10.04 17.25 1.72
CA SER A 69 10.72 16.04 2.23
C SER A 69 9.80 15.15 3.06
N PHE A 70 8.87 15.74 3.83
CA PHE A 70 7.87 14.98 4.57
C PHE A 70 6.91 14.24 3.64
N LEU A 71 6.38 14.91 2.61
CA LEU A 71 5.49 14.33 1.60
C LEU A 71 6.17 13.21 0.83
N ILE A 72 7.40 13.42 0.36
CA ILE A 72 8.16 12.39 -0.35
C ILE A 72 8.50 11.22 0.57
N GLY A 73 8.86 11.49 1.82
CA GLY A 73 9.13 10.47 2.84
C GLY A 73 7.93 9.60 3.20
N HIS A 74 6.70 10.06 2.95
CA HIS A 74 5.45 9.32 3.20
C HIS A 74 4.67 8.95 1.93
N SER A 75 5.15 9.35 0.75
CA SER A 75 4.49 9.10 -0.54
C SER A 75 4.26 7.61 -0.83
N TRP A 76 5.11 6.75 -0.29
CA TRP A 76 4.98 5.30 -0.38
C TRP A 76 3.66 4.75 0.19
N ILE A 77 3.05 5.44 1.18
CA ILE A 77 1.74 5.08 1.74
C ILE A 77 0.65 5.24 0.68
N VAL A 78 0.68 6.37 -0.04
CA VAL A 78 -0.30 6.69 -1.07
C VAL A 78 -0.15 5.71 -2.24
N VAL A 79 1.08 5.42 -2.65
CA VAL A 79 1.34 4.46 -3.74
C VAL A 79 0.84 3.06 -3.37
N GLY A 80 1.15 2.58 -2.16
CA GLY A 80 0.62 1.31 -1.66
C GLY A 80 -0.91 1.29 -1.64
N ALA A 81 -1.55 2.36 -1.17
CA ALA A 81 -3.00 2.47 -1.14
C ALA A 81 -3.63 2.46 -2.54
N VAL A 82 -3.03 3.19 -3.51
CA VAL A 82 -3.48 3.19 -4.90
C VAL A 82 -3.38 1.79 -5.50
N CYS A 83 -2.26 1.09 -5.32
CA CYS A 83 -2.12 -0.28 -5.80
C CYS A 83 -3.14 -1.24 -5.17
N ALA A 84 -3.38 -1.12 -3.86
CA ALA A 84 -4.40 -1.90 -3.18
C ALA A 84 -5.82 -1.58 -3.70
N VAL A 85 -6.13 -0.32 -4.04
CA VAL A 85 -7.43 0.03 -4.65
C VAL A 85 -7.54 -0.54 -6.07
N LEU A 86 -6.46 -0.51 -6.86
CA LEU A 86 -6.45 -1.07 -8.20
C LEU A 86 -6.67 -2.58 -8.17
N VAL A 87 -5.96 -3.31 -7.30
CA VAL A 87 -6.15 -4.76 -7.17
C VAL A 87 -7.58 -5.08 -6.70
N TYR A 88 -8.15 -4.25 -5.83
CA TYR A 88 -9.52 -4.39 -5.36
C TYR A 88 -10.52 -4.25 -6.52
N GLN A 89 -10.41 -3.17 -7.29
CA GLN A 89 -11.32 -2.86 -8.39
C GLN A 89 -11.21 -3.85 -9.55
N PHE A 90 -9.99 -4.20 -9.96
CA PHE A 90 -9.76 -4.98 -11.17
C PHE A 90 -9.77 -6.49 -10.94
N PHE A 91 -9.39 -6.97 -9.75
CA PHE A 91 -9.30 -8.41 -9.48
C PHE A 91 -10.36 -8.88 -8.48
N LEU A 92 -10.43 -8.29 -7.27
CA LEU A 92 -11.35 -8.77 -6.23
C LEU A 92 -12.81 -8.52 -6.58
N LEU A 93 -13.15 -7.37 -7.17
CA LEU A 93 -14.53 -7.10 -7.60
C LEU A 93 -14.93 -7.89 -8.85
N ARG A 94 -13.98 -8.29 -9.69
CA ARG A 94 -14.25 -9.05 -10.92
C ARG A 94 -14.16 -10.57 -10.75
N SER A 95 -13.61 -11.06 -9.65
CA SER A 95 -13.57 -12.50 -9.37
C SER A 95 -14.97 -13.06 -9.18
N LYS A 96 -15.21 -14.24 -9.77
CA LYS A 96 -16.44 -15.00 -9.63
C LYS A 96 -16.27 -16.01 -8.50
N ALA A 97 -17.34 -16.25 -7.74
CA ALA A 97 -17.35 -17.30 -6.75
C ALA A 97 -16.95 -18.63 -7.41
N THR A 98 -16.05 -19.37 -6.78
CA THR A 98 -15.75 -20.73 -7.19
C THR A 98 -17.02 -21.54 -6.94
N ALA A 99 -17.66 -22.00 -8.02
CA ALA A 99 -18.86 -22.83 -7.98
C ALA A 99 -18.59 -24.18 -7.31
#